data_AF-A0A4Y3FTU2-F1
#
_entry.id   AF-A0A4Y3FTU2-F1
#
_cell.length_a   1.000
_cell.length_b   1.000
_cell.length_c   1.000
_cell.angle_alpha   90.00
_cell.angle_beta   90.00
_cell.angle_gamma   90.00
#
_symmetry.space_group_name_H-M   'P 1'
#
loop_
_entity.id
_entity.type
_entity.pdbx_description
1 polymer ?
#
loop_
_entity_poly.entity_id
_entity_poly.type
_entity_poly.pdbx_seq_one_letter_code
_entity_poly.pdbx_strand_id
1 'polypeptide(L)'
;MSDMNVQGGYSYREILDFYFDDIFNAILSFQKPLVSSYEFLRKKHMAYKYKKLIELKNLSESKKENLILDFLACLPERASVMAYSESYDRIIEVFSTHLGDAAELLEEINSVITPQEQEKIIKIQMQKNEGIITSVRKSLSEVILEAEDPEKVILIDQALALAEKLIEESLKEKDEPRKLVYFLHLLILLLRIEGINRELTDYEVLYEDIAIISGELKVRLSEFPEGALELIATG
;
A
#
# COMPACT_ATOMS: atom_id res chain seq x y z
N MET A 1 -11.59 25.11 -20.63
CA MET A 1 -10.51 25.33 -19.64
C MET A 1 -11.01 26.44 -18.75
N SER A 2 -11.67 26.07 -17.65
CA SER A 2 -12.16 27.01 -16.64
C SER A 2 -11.13 27.05 -15.52
N ASP A 3 -10.58 28.23 -15.30
CA ASP A 3 -9.74 28.53 -14.15
C ASP A 3 -10.51 28.18 -12.86
N MET A 4 -9.95 27.26 -12.08
CA MET A 4 -10.40 26.99 -10.72
C MET A 4 -9.97 28.16 -9.83
N ASN A 5 -10.86 29.13 -9.69
CA ASN A 5 -10.84 30.07 -8.59
C ASN A 5 -11.54 29.38 -7.39
N VAL A 6 -10.79 28.67 -6.55
CA VAL A 6 -11.31 28.04 -5.33
C VAL A 6 -10.60 28.65 -4.13
N GLN A 7 -11.24 29.64 -3.52
CA GLN A 7 -10.86 30.23 -2.22
C GLN A 7 -11.35 29.36 -1.06
N GLY A 8 -10.93 28.10 -1.04
CA GLY A 8 -11.14 27.18 0.08
C GLY A 8 -10.11 26.07 -0.04
N GLY A 9 -9.10 26.07 0.85
CA GLY A 9 -8.11 25.02 0.89
C GLY A 9 -8.80 23.68 1.11
N TYR A 10 -8.47 22.68 0.30
CA TYR A 10 -8.98 21.32 0.50
C TYR A 10 -8.52 20.83 1.88
N SER A 11 -9.41 20.21 2.64
CA SER A 11 -9.03 19.46 3.83
C SER A 11 -8.21 18.23 3.45
N TYR A 12 -7.39 17.71 4.38
CA TYR A 12 -6.65 16.47 4.12
C TYR A 12 -7.57 15.29 3.78
N ARG A 13 -8.81 15.28 4.31
CA ARG A 13 -9.81 14.24 4.02
C ARG A 13 -10.25 14.30 2.57
N GLU A 14 -10.55 15.48 2.04
CA GLU A 14 -10.91 15.63 0.64
C GLU A 14 -9.79 15.18 -0.30
N ILE A 15 -8.52 15.37 0.10
CA ILE A 15 -7.37 14.82 -0.64
C ILE A 15 -7.37 13.29 -0.58
N LEU A 16 -7.50 12.68 0.60
CA LEU A 16 -7.50 11.23 0.74
C LEU A 16 -8.68 10.58 0.01
N ASP A 17 -9.86 11.20 0.09
CA ASP A 17 -11.07 10.77 -0.62
C ASP A 17 -10.90 10.89 -2.14
N PHE A 18 -10.26 11.96 -2.62
CA PHE A 18 -9.91 12.10 -4.04
C PHE A 18 -9.00 10.96 -4.53
N TYR A 19 -8.08 10.50 -3.67
CA TYR A 19 -7.17 9.40 -3.97
C TYR A 19 -7.69 8.02 -3.55
N PHE A 20 -8.93 7.89 -3.06
CA PHE A 20 -9.47 6.66 -2.49
C PHE A 20 -9.30 5.44 -3.42
N ASP A 21 -9.65 5.58 -4.69
CA ASP A 21 -9.54 4.50 -5.67
C ASP A 21 -8.09 4.07 -5.91
N ASP A 22 -7.15 5.01 -5.88
CA ASP A 22 -5.73 4.72 -6.06
C ASP A 22 -5.12 4.06 -4.82
N ILE A 23 -5.47 4.53 -3.62
CA ILE A 23 -5.07 3.93 -2.33
C ILE A 23 -5.64 2.52 -2.20
N PHE A 24 -6.92 2.34 -2.51
CA PHE A 24 -7.58 1.04 -2.52
C PHE A 24 -6.88 0.06 -3.46
N ASN A 25 -6.56 0.48 -4.68
CA ASN A 25 -5.81 -0.35 -5.63
C ASN A 25 -4.40 -0.67 -5.14
N ALA A 26 -3.74 0.25 -4.45
CA ALA A 26 -2.43 0.01 -3.83
C ALA A 26 -2.55 -1.08 -2.74
N ILE A 27 -3.54 -0.99 -1.83
CA ILE A 27 -3.86 -1.99 -0.81
C ILE A 27 -4.05 -3.38 -1.43
N LEU A 28 -4.92 -3.51 -2.45
CA LEU A 28 -5.13 -4.79 -3.15
C LEU A 28 -3.83 -5.34 -3.74
N SER A 29 -2.97 -4.46 -4.25
CA SER A 29 -1.74 -4.86 -4.92
C SER A 29 -0.63 -5.27 -3.96
N PHE A 30 -0.57 -4.73 -2.74
CA PHE A 30 0.37 -5.22 -1.73
C PHE A 30 -0.08 -6.59 -1.20
N GLN A 31 -1.39 -6.80 -1.09
CA GLN A 31 -1.95 -8.08 -0.68
C GLN A 31 -1.73 -9.19 -1.73
N LYS A 32 -2.03 -8.89 -3.00
CA LYS A 32 -1.79 -9.79 -4.14
C LYS A 32 -1.32 -9.00 -5.36
N PRO A 33 0.00 -8.85 -5.56
CA PRO A 33 0.54 -8.08 -6.69
C PRO A 33 0.07 -8.56 -8.08
N LEU A 34 -0.24 -9.86 -8.19
CA LEU A 34 -0.71 -10.48 -9.43
C LEU A 34 -2.16 -10.13 -9.79
N VAL A 35 -2.93 -9.49 -8.92
CA VAL A 35 -4.23 -8.88 -9.29
C VAL A 35 -4.02 -7.83 -10.40
N SER A 36 -2.84 -7.24 -10.49
CA SER A 36 -2.45 -6.31 -11.56
C SER A 36 -1.88 -6.97 -12.82
N SER A 37 -1.83 -8.30 -12.89
CA SER A 37 -1.27 -9.03 -14.03
C SER A 37 -2.13 -8.98 -15.30
N TYR A 38 -3.34 -8.42 -15.24
CA TYR A 38 -4.27 -8.43 -16.38
C TYR A 38 -3.67 -7.91 -17.68
N GLU A 39 -2.93 -6.81 -17.66
CA GLU A 39 -2.29 -6.26 -18.87
C GLU A 39 -1.24 -7.22 -19.47
N PHE A 40 -0.60 -8.04 -18.65
CA PHE A 40 0.30 -9.10 -19.11
C PHE A 40 -0.48 -10.27 -19.71
N LEU A 41 -1.57 -10.68 -19.05
CA LEU A 41 -2.45 -11.74 -19.55
C LEU A 41 -3.13 -11.35 -20.88
N ARG A 42 -3.45 -10.07 -21.04
CA ARG A 42 -3.94 -9.49 -22.30
C ARG A 42 -2.91 -9.63 -23.42
N LYS A 43 -1.64 -9.32 -23.16
CA LYS A 43 -0.55 -9.51 -24.14
C LYS A 43 -0.34 -10.98 -24.54
N LYS A 44 -0.67 -11.93 -23.65
CA LYS A 44 -0.66 -13.37 -23.93
C LYS A 44 -1.97 -13.90 -24.53
N HIS A 45 -2.91 -13.03 -24.90
CA HIS A 45 -4.25 -13.41 -25.41
C HIS A 45 -5.10 -14.26 -24.45
N MET A 46 -4.82 -14.21 -23.15
CA MET A 46 -5.56 -14.98 -22.13
C MET A 46 -6.53 -14.13 -21.29
N ALA A 47 -6.61 -12.83 -21.55
CA ALA A 47 -7.45 -11.89 -20.81
C ALA A 47 -8.90 -12.35 -20.61
N TYR A 48 -9.51 -13.00 -21.61
CA TYR A 48 -10.89 -13.47 -21.53
C TYR A 48 -11.10 -14.51 -20.42
N LYS A 49 -10.09 -15.36 -20.14
CA LYS A 49 -10.13 -16.40 -19.10
C LYS A 49 -10.05 -15.79 -17.70
N TYR A 50 -9.37 -14.65 -17.57
CA TYR A 50 -9.05 -14.00 -16.30
C TYR A 50 -9.80 -12.69 -16.08
N LYS A 51 -10.93 -12.50 -16.77
CA LYS A 51 -11.73 -11.25 -16.70
C LYS A 51 -12.15 -10.90 -15.26
N LYS A 52 -12.49 -11.91 -14.44
CA LYS A 52 -12.86 -11.73 -13.02
C LYS A 52 -11.77 -11.02 -12.19
N LEU A 53 -10.50 -11.06 -12.60
CA LEU A 53 -9.43 -10.36 -11.89
C LEU A 53 -9.45 -8.85 -12.10
N ILE A 54 -9.92 -8.38 -13.26
CA ILE A 54 -10.19 -6.95 -13.44
C ILE A 54 -11.41 -6.52 -12.62
N GLU A 55 -12.40 -7.41 -12.49
CA GLU A 55 -13.63 -7.09 -11.75
C GLU A 55 -13.33 -6.73 -10.28
N LEU A 56 -12.24 -7.25 -9.71
CA LEU A 56 -11.71 -6.85 -8.40
C LEU A 56 -11.23 -5.39 -8.34
N LYS A 57 -10.70 -4.85 -9.44
CA LYS A 57 -10.31 -3.43 -9.54
C LYS A 57 -11.49 -2.52 -9.85
N ASN A 58 -12.52 -3.08 -10.48
CA ASN A 58 -13.74 -2.38 -10.88
C ASN A 58 -14.92 -2.70 -9.96
N LEU A 59 -14.65 -3.02 -8.70
CA LEU A 59 -15.69 -3.17 -7.68
C LEU A 59 -16.48 -1.86 -7.58
N SER A 60 -17.79 -1.96 -7.35
CA SER A 60 -18.62 -0.80 -7.03
C SER A 60 -18.10 -0.13 -5.76
N GLU A 61 -18.25 1.18 -5.65
CA GLU A 61 -17.82 1.99 -4.50
C GLU A 61 -18.26 1.38 -3.16
N SER A 62 -19.54 1.05 -2.99
CA SER A 62 -20.05 0.37 -1.78
C SER A 62 -19.35 -0.96 -1.45
N LYS A 63 -18.88 -1.71 -2.45
CA LYS A 63 -18.11 -2.94 -2.20
C LYS A 63 -16.69 -2.64 -1.76
N LYS A 64 -16.07 -1.60 -2.32
CA LYS A 64 -14.74 -1.14 -1.90
C LYS A 64 -14.78 -0.64 -0.45
N GLU A 65 -15.80 0.14 -0.10
CA GLU A 65 -16.02 0.63 1.26
C GLU A 65 -16.18 -0.52 2.26
N ASN A 66 -17.08 -1.47 1.99
CA ASN A 66 -17.27 -2.63 2.87
C ASN A 66 -15.97 -3.43 3.03
N LEU A 67 -15.23 -3.64 1.94
CA LEU A 67 -13.96 -4.36 1.99
C LEU A 67 -12.90 -3.63 2.82
N ILE A 68 -12.83 -2.30 2.72
CA ILE A 68 -11.95 -1.48 3.56
C ILE A 68 -12.35 -1.59 5.03
N LEU A 69 -13.64 -1.52 5.37
CA LEU A 69 -14.11 -1.71 6.73
C LEU A 69 -13.74 -3.09 7.29
N ASP A 70 -13.87 -4.14 6.49
CA ASP A 70 -13.48 -5.50 6.88
C ASP A 70 -11.96 -5.61 7.11
N PHE A 71 -11.13 -4.96 6.27
CA PHE A 71 -9.68 -4.90 6.49
C PHE A 71 -9.29 -4.10 7.71
N LEU A 72 -9.96 -2.97 7.97
CA LEU A 72 -9.72 -2.16 9.17
C LEU A 72 -10.02 -2.94 10.45
N ALA A 73 -11.09 -3.75 10.46
CA ALA A 73 -11.43 -4.63 11.57
C ALA A 73 -10.36 -5.71 11.84
N CYS A 74 -9.49 -5.99 10.87
CA CYS A 74 -8.38 -6.91 11.02
C CYS A 74 -7.11 -6.25 11.57
N LEU A 75 -7.02 -4.93 11.62
CA LEU A 75 -5.85 -4.25 12.14
C LEU A 75 -5.71 -4.46 13.66
N PRO A 76 -4.47 -4.43 14.19
CA PRO A 76 -4.28 -4.54 15.62
C PRO A 76 -4.57 -3.19 16.28
N GLU A 77 -5.14 -3.24 17.48
CA GLU A 77 -5.39 -2.05 18.32
C GLU A 77 -4.09 -1.39 18.80
N ARG A 78 -3.00 -2.16 18.88
CA ARG A 78 -1.67 -1.68 19.30
C ARG A 78 -0.60 -2.20 18.36
N ALA A 79 0.42 -1.39 18.16
CA ALA A 79 1.53 -1.72 17.29
C ALA A 79 2.43 -2.80 17.92
N SER A 80 2.60 -3.94 17.23
CA SER A 80 3.68 -4.90 17.53
C SER A 80 3.91 -5.85 16.35
N VAL A 81 5.14 -6.35 16.23
CA VAL A 81 5.53 -7.28 15.15
C VAL A 81 4.64 -8.54 15.12
N MET A 82 4.38 -9.13 16.28
CA MET A 82 3.49 -10.29 16.40
C MET A 82 2.05 -9.94 15.97
N ALA A 83 1.53 -8.82 16.44
CA ALA A 83 0.17 -8.38 16.12
C ALA A 83 0.01 -8.03 14.63
N TYR A 84 1.05 -7.55 13.95
CA TYR A 84 1.04 -7.36 12.50
C TYR A 84 0.91 -8.68 11.76
N SER A 85 1.67 -9.71 12.17
CA SER A 85 1.58 -11.04 11.56
C SER A 85 0.17 -11.63 11.72
N GLU A 86 -0.41 -11.57 12.92
CA GLU A 86 -1.77 -12.06 13.16
C GLU A 86 -2.82 -11.27 12.37
N SER A 87 -2.62 -9.96 12.20
CA SER A 87 -3.50 -9.11 11.41
C SER A 87 -3.40 -9.43 9.92
N TYR A 88 -2.20 -9.78 9.44
CA TYR A 88 -2.00 -10.19 8.06
C TYR A 88 -2.80 -11.45 7.70
N ASP A 89 -2.75 -12.47 8.57
CA ASP A 89 -3.48 -13.72 8.35
C ASP A 89 -4.99 -13.46 8.26
N ARG A 90 -5.52 -12.62 9.15
CA ARG A 90 -6.93 -12.18 9.11
C ARG A 90 -7.25 -11.39 7.83
N ILE A 91 -6.37 -10.50 7.38
CA ILE A 91 -6.56 -9.77 6.12
C ILE A 91 -6.55 -10.72 4.92
N ILE A 92 -5.71 -11.76 4.91
CA ILE A 92 -5.72 -12.83 3.90
C ILE A 92 -7.07 -13.56 3.89
N GLU A 93 -7.62 -13.89 5.05
CA GLU A 93 -8.91 -14.57 5.16
C GLU A 93 -10.06 -13.71 4.62
N VAL A 94 -10.09 -12.42 4.98
CA VAL A 94 -11.06 -11.45 4.43
C VAL A 94 -10.89 -11.36 2.92
N PHE A 95 -9.66 -11.16 2.44
CA PHE A 95 -9.37 -11.07 1.01
C PHE A 95 -9.84 -12.32 0.26
N SER A 96 -9.53 -13.51 0.76
CA SER A 96 -9.91 -14.78 0.13
C SER A 96 -11.42 -14.97 0.08
N THR A 97 -12.13 -14.57 1.14
CA THR A 97 -13.60 -14.60 1.19
C THR A 97 -14.22 -13.71 0.11
N HIS A 98 -13.66 -12.51 -0.06
CA HIS A 98 -14.15 -11.54 -1.06
C HIS A 98 -13.72 -11.86 -2.49
N LEU A 99 -12.58 -12.53 -2.68
CA LEU A 99 -12.13 -12.99 -3.98
C LEU A 99 -13.08 -14.04 -4.56
N GLY A 100 -13.65 -14.94 -3.74
CA GLY A 100 -14.45 -16.06 -4.22
C GLY A 100 -13.74 -16.82 -5.35
N ASP A 101 -14.43 -17.01 -6.48
CA ASP A 101 -13.89 -17.66 -7.69
C ASP A 101 -12.61 -17.00 -8.26
N ALA A 102 -12.32 -15.73 -7.91
CA ALA A 102 -11.10 -15.06 -8.36
C ALA A 102 -9.84 -15.59 -7.66
N ALA A 103 -9.98 -16.25 -6.50
CA ALA A 103 -8.86 -16.88 -5.79
C ALA A 103 -8.29 -18.05 -6.61
N GLU A 104 -9.15 -18.92 -7.15
CA GLU A 104 -8.75 -20.03 -8.02
C GLU A 104 -8.01 -19.51 -9.27
N LEU A 105 -8.50 -18.40 -9.85
CA LEU A 105 -7.86 -17.77 -11.01
C LEU A 105 -6.47 -17.17 -10.69
N LEU A 106 -6.26 -16.66 -9.48
CA LEU A 106 -4.95 -16.18 -9.04
C LEU A 106 -3.96 -17.34 -8.85
N GLU A 107 -4.42 -18.50 -8.38
CA GLU A 107 -3.58 -19.70 -8.32
C GLU A 107 -3.23 -20.21 -9.71
N GLU A 108 -4.20 -20.24 -10.63
CA GLU A 108 -3.95 -20.63 -12.02
C GLU A 108 -2.94 -19.71 -12.72
N ILE A 109 -2.93 -18.41 -12.39
CA ILE A 109 -1.96 -17.46 -12.96
C ILE A 109 -0.52 -17.86 -12.67
N ASN A 110 -0.25 -18.41 -11.50
CA ASN A 110 1.10 -18.87 -11.15
C ASN A 110 1.59 -19.99 -12.08
N SER A 111 0.67 -20.73 -12.72
CA SER A 111 1.02 -21.75 -13.72
C SER A 111 1.26 -21.18 -15.13
N VAL A 112 0.86 -19.94 -15.39
CA VAL A 112 0.86 -19.30 -16.74
C VAL A 112 1.90 -18.18 -16.87
N ILE A 113 2.25 -17.55 -15.75
CA ILE A 113 3.23 -16.46 -15.67
C ILE A 113 4.52 -16.99 -15.08
N THR A 114 5.64 -16.84 -15.80
CA THR A 114 6.93 -17.30 -15.31
C THR A 114 7.41 -16.47 -14.11
N PRO A 115 8.31 -16.99 -13.26
CA PRO A 115 8.86 -16.21 -12.14
C PRO A 115 9.43 -14.85 -12.56
N GLN A 116 10.11 -14.76 -13.71
CA GLN A 116 10.65 -13.50 -14.22
C GLN A 116 9.55 -12.51 -14.63
N GLU A 117 8.43 -13.02 -15.17
CA GLU A 117 7.27 -12.19 -15.50
C GLU A 117 6.55 -11.72 -14.23
N GLN A 118 6.44 -12.58 -13.22
CA GLN A 118 5.88 -12.22 -11.90
C GLN A 118 6.70 -11.10 -11.25
N GLU A 119 8.02 -11.24 -11.21
CA GLU A 119 8.93 -10.21 -10.69
C GLU A 119 8.77 -8.88 -11.44
N LYS A 120 8.64 -8.94 -12.77
CA LYS A 120 8.39 -7.75 -13.59
C LYS A 120 7.04 -7.10 -13.30
N ILE A 121 5.98 -7.88 -13.10
CA ILE A 121 4.65 -7.39 -12.73
C ILE A 121 4.71 -6.70 -11.37
N ILE A 122 5.31 -7.36 -10.38
CA ILE A 122 5.50 -6.82 -9.03
C ILE A 122 6.25 -5.49 -9.12
N LYS A 123 7.39 -5.45 -9.83
CA LYS A 123 8.19 -4.24 -9.98
C LYS A 123 7.39 -3.06 -10.56
N ILE A 124 6.67 -3.28 -11.65
CA ILE A 124 5.86 -2.22 -12.28
C ILE A 124 4.77 -1.74 -11.32
N GLN A 125 4.15 -2.66 -10.58
CA GLN A 125 3.10 -2.32 -9.64
C GLN A 125 3.63 -1.51 -8.45
N MET A 126 4.77 -1.89 -7.90
CA MET A 126 5.43 -1.16 -6.83
C MET A 126 5.80 0.26 -7.25
N GLN A 127 6.36 0.44 -8.47
CA GLN A 127 6.65 1.76 -9.05
C GLN A 127 5.38 2.60 -9.26
N LYS A 128 4.26 1.97 -9.64
CA LYS A 128 2.98 2.67 -9.75
C LYS A 128 2.51 3.15 -8.37
N ASN A 129 2.58 2.28 -7.36
CA ASN A 129 2.17 2.61 -5.99
C ASN A 129 3.03 3.74 -5.42
N GLU A 130 4.35 3.72 -5.65
CA GLU A 130 5.26 4.80 -5.27
C GLU A 130 4.79 6.14 -5.87
N GLY A 131 4.50 6.19 -7.18
CA GLY A 131 4.00 7.42 -7.83
C GLY A 131 2.67 7.92 -7.28
N ILE A 132 1.76 7.02 -6.87
CA ILE A 132 0.50 7.37 -6.19
C ILE A 132 0.81 8.01 -4.84
N ILE A 133 1.63 7.34 -4.02
CA ILE A 133 2.00 7.81 -2.68
C ILE A 133 2.65 9.19 -2.76
N THR A 134 3.62 9.39 -3.67
CA THR A 134 4.26 10.69 -3.88
C THR A 134 3.26 11.78 -4.27
N SER A 135 2.25 11.44 -5.08
CA SER A 135 1.21 12.39 -5.48
C SER A 135 0.34 12.80 -4.29
N VAL A 136 -0.08 11.84 -3.47
CA VAL A 136 -0.84 12.10 -2.24
C VAL A 136 -0.04 13.01 -1.30
N ARG A 137 1.23 12.69 -1.04
CA ARG A 137 2.11 13.48 -0.17
C ARG A 137 2.27 14.92 -0.65
N LYS A 138 2.44 15.11 -1.95
CA LYS A 138 2.52 16.45 -2.55
C LYS A 138 1.25 17.25 -2.30
N SER A 139 0.08 16.65 -2.51
CA SER A 139 -1.21 17.30 -2.23
C SER A 139 -1.39 17.60 -0.75
N LEU A 140 -1.03 16.68 0.14
CA LEU A 140 -1.10 16.92 1.59
C LEU A 140 -0.19 18.07 2.02
N SER A 141 1.02 18.15 1.46
CA SER A 141 1.99 19.21 1.76
C SER A 141 1.46 20.62 1.45
N GLU A 142 0.55 20.73 0.48
CA GLU A 142 -0.08 22.01 0.11
C GLU A 142 -1.09 22.50 1.18
N VAL A 143 -1.57 21.61 2.06
CA VAL A 143 -2.65 21.91 3.02
C VAL A 143 -2.26 21.78 4.48
N ILE A 144 -1.07 21.25 4.81
CA ILE A 144 -0.61 21.04 6.21
C ILE A 144 -0.77 22.30 7.08
N LEU A 145 -0.35 23.47 6.57
CA LEU A 145 -0.34 24.72 7.35
C LEU A 145 -1.74 25.30 7.58
N GLU A 146 -2.71 24.88 6.76
CA GLU A 146 -4.09 25.36 6.79
C GLU A 146 -5.05 24.33 7.43
N ALA A 147 -4.54 23.14 7.76
CA ALA A 147 -5.32 22.08 8.37
C ALA A 147 -5.77 22.44 9.80
N GLU A 148 -6.97 21.98 10.16
CA GLU A 148 -7.49 22.08 11.53
C GLU A 148 -6.59 21.36 12.54
N ASP A 149 -6.01 20.23 12.10
CA ASP A 149 -5.09 19.40 12.88
C ASP A 149 -3.82 19.13 12.07
N PRO A 150 -2.85 20.08 12.05
CA PRO A 150 -1.62 19.94 11.28
C PRO A 150 -0.76 18.75 11.73
N GLU A 151 -0.81 18.37 13.00
CA GLU A 151 -0.05 17.25 13.54
C GLU A 151 -0.50 15.92 12.92
N LYS A 152 -1.81 15.71 12.81
CA LYS A 152 -2.38 14.56 12.11
C LYS A 152 -1.96 14.50 10.65
N VAL A 153 -1.98 15.63 9.93
CA VAL A 153 -1.56 15.66 8.51
C VAL A 153 -0.06 15.36 8.38
N ILE A 154 0.77 15.88 9.28
CA ILE A 154 2.21 15.58 9.33
C ILE A 154 2.44 14.08 9.57
N LEU A 155 1.68 13.45 10.48
CA LEU A 155 1.81 12.01 10.74
C LEU A 155 1.41 11.16 9.53
N ILE A 156 0.35 11.55 8.82
CA ILE A 156 -0.03 10.88 7.56
C ILE A 156 1.08 11.04 6.51
N ASP A 157 1.66 12.23 6.35
CA ASP A 157 2.80 12.43 5.43
C ASP A 157 4.01 11.58 5.82
N GLN A 158 4.33 11.48 7.12
CA GLN A 158 5.43 10.65 7.61
C GLN A 158 5.19 9.15 7.35
N ALA A 159 3.95 8.67 7.53
CA ALA A 159 3.57 7.30 7.20
C ALA A 159 3.73 7.03 5.70
N LEU A 160 3.29 7.96 4.84
CA LEU A 160 3.44 7.85 3.39
C LEU A 160 4.92 7.91 2.97
N ALA A 161 5.75 8.74 3.60
CA ALA A 161 7.19 8.79 3.36
C ALA A 161 7.86 7.46 3.72
N LEU A 162 7.46 6.85 4.84
CA LEU A 162 7.92 5.53 5.23
C LEU A 162 7.48 4.47 4.22
N ALA A 163 6.26 4.56 3.70
CA ALA A 163 5.77 3.68 2.65
C ALA A 163 6.59 3.79 1.34
N GLU A 164 6.95 4.99 0.89
CA GLU A 164 7.88 5.17 -0.25
C GLU A 164 9.20 4.43 0.00
N LYS A 165 9.76 4.58 1.21
CA LYS A 165 11.02 3.94 1.55
C LYS A 165 10.91 2.41 1.60
N LEU A 166 9.81 1.87 2.13
CA LEU A 166 9.55 0.43 2.13
C LEU A 166 9.41 -0.12 0.71
N ILE A 167 8.77 0.63 -0.21
CA ILE A 167 8.71 0.26 -1.62
C ILE A 167 10.11 0.19 -2.22
N GLU A 168 10.92 1.24 -2.03
CA GLU A 168 12.30 1.31 -2.53
C GLU A 168 13.13 0.10 -2.06
N GLU A 169 13.05 -0.25 -0.78
CA GLU A 169 13.79 -1.39 -0.23
C GLU A 169 13.22 -2.74 -0.69
N SER A 170 11.89 -2.87 -0.81
CA SER A 170 11.27 -4.09 -1.34
C SER A 170 11.70 -4.41 -2.77
N LEU A 171 11.97 -3.38 -3.59
CA LEU A 171 12.43 -3.53 -4.97
C LEU A 171 13.89 -3.99 -5.06
N LYS A 172 14.70 -3.75 -4.02
CA LYS A 172 16.09 -4.20 -3.90
C LYS A 172 16.20 -5.59 -3.27
N GLU A 173 15.22 -5.96 -2.45
CA GLU A 173 15.20 -7.22 -1.72
C GLU A 173 14.99 -8.43 -2.66
N LYS A 174 15.88 -9.40 -2.51
CA LYS A 174 15.91 -10.66 -3.28
C LYS A 174 15.39 -11.84 -2.47
N ASP A 175 15.39 -11.74 -1.15
CA ASP A 175 14.80 -12.75 -0.27
C ASP A 175 13.28 -12.56 -0.19
N GLU A 176 12.53 -13.51 -0.75
CA GLU A 176 11.06 -13.43 -0.81
C GLU A 176 10.40 -13.32 0.56
N PRO A 177 10.78 -14.09 1.60
CA PRO A 177 10.23 -13.90 2.94
C PRO A 177 10.42 -12.48 3.48
N ARG A 178 11.62 -11.90 3.34
CA ARG A 178 11.88 -10.50 3.75
C ARG A 178 11.07 -9.50 2.95
N LYS A 179 10.90 -9.74 1.64
CA LYS A 179 10.08 -8.92 0.75
C LYS A 179 8.61 -8.86 1.18
N LEU A 180 8.05 -9.99 1.58
CA LEU A 180 6.67 -10.07 2.10
C LEU A 180 6.46 -9.21 3.34
N VAL A 181 7.47 -9.08 4.20
CA VAL A 181 7.35 -8.21 5.38
C VAL A 181 7.26 -6.73 4.99
N TYR A 182 7.94 -6.29 3.93
CA TYR A 182 7.75 -4.93 3.42
C TYR A 182 6.31 -4.73 2.93
N PHE A 183 5.73 -5.71 2.23
CA PHE A 183 4.33 -5.63 1.78
C PHE A 183 3.34 -5.60 2.94
N LEU A 184 3.59 -6.36 4.00
CA LEU A 184 2.81 -6.30 5.23
C LEU A 184 2.86 -4.90 5.85
N HIS A 185 4.04 -4.33 6.04
CA HIS A 185 4.17 -2.98 6.60
C HIS A 185 3.48 -1.92 5.73
N LEU A 186 3.59 -2.02 4.41
CA LEU A 186 2.90 -1.14 3.47
C LEU A 186 1.38 -1.24 3.62
N LEU A 187 0.86 -2.46 3.74
CA LEU A 187 -0.55 -2.72 3.94
C LEU A 187 -1.05 -2.12 5.26
N ILE A 188 -0.32 -2.33 6.37
CA ILE A 188 -0.66 -1.76 7.68
C ILE A 188 -0.70 -0.24 7.60
N LEU A 189 0.33 0.42 7.05
CA LEU A 189 0.38 1.88 6.97
C LEU A 189 -0.78 2.46 6.16
N LEU A 190 -1.07 1.90 4.97
CA LEU A 190 -2.15 2.41 4.13
C LEU A 190 -3.53 2.19 4.75
N LEU A 191 -3.77 1.01 5.34
CA LEU A 191 -5.02 0.75 6.05
C LEU A 191 -5.16 1.66 7.27
N ARG A 192 -4.08 1.92 8.02
CA ARG A 192 -4.13 2.81 9.17
C ARG A 192 -4.47 4.25 8.76
N ILE A 193 -3.91 4.74 7.65
CA ILE A 193 -4.25 6.05 7.07
C ILE A 193 -5.75 6.10 6.70
N GLU A 194 -6.28 5.05 6.05
CA GLU A 194 -7.72 4.96 5.75
C GLU A 194 -8.59 4.95 7.02
N GLY A 195 -8.15 4.26 8.07
CA GLY A 195 -8.85 4.23 9.35
C GLY A 195 -8.92 5.61 10.01
N ILE A 196 -7.84 6.38 9.93
CA ILE A 196 -7.79 7.77 10.43
C ILE A 196 -8.66 8.70 9.58
N ASN A 197 -8.61 8.57 8.25
CA ASN A 197 -9.45 9.35 7.33
C ASN A 197 -10.94 9.22 7.69
N ARG A 198 -11.34 8.00 8.06
CA ARG A 198 -12.72 7.61 8.40
C ARG A 198 -13.08 7.79 9.88
N GLU A 199 -12.17 8.30 10.70
CA GLU A 199 -12.34 8.45 12.16
C GLU A 199 -12.62 7.12 12.90
N LEU A 200 -12.16 6.01 12.34
CA LEU A 200 -12.33 4.67 12.93
C LEU A 200 -11.11 4.22 13.75
N THR A 201 -9.99 4.91 13.58
CA THR A 201 -8.73 4.62 14.28
C THR A 201 -8.11 5.89 14.81
N ASP A 202 -7.52 5.81 16.01
CA ASP A 202 -6.80 6.93 16.60
C ASP A 202 -5.44 7.14 15.94
N TYR A 203 -5.01 8.40 15.82
CA TYR A 203 -3.78 8.72 15.08
C TYR A 203 -2.50 8.38 15.88
N GLU A 204 -2.60 8.24 17.20
CA GLU A 204 -1.55 7.75 18.08
C GLU A 204 -1.11 6.33 17.69
N VAL A 205 -2.03 5.48 17.23
CA VAL A 205 -1.69 4.13 16.76
C VAL A 205 -0.81 4.20 15.52
N LEU A 206 -1.04 5.17 14.63
CA LEU A 206 -0.18 5.39 13.46
C LEU A 206 1.23 5.86 13.88
N TYR A 207 1.33 6.68 14.92
CA TYR A 207 2.64 7.05 15.49
C TYR A 207 3.41 5.82 15.98
N GLU A 208 2.75 4.92 16.71
CA GLU A 208 3.35 3.66 17.15
C GLU A 208 3.75 2.77 15.96
N ASP A 209 2.89 2.67 14.93
CA ASP A 209 3.18 1.90 13.72
C ASP A 209 4.44 2.43 13.02
N ILE A 210 4.55 3.75 12.83
CA ILE A 210 5.74 4.41 12.27
C ILE A 210 6.99 4.08 13.09
N ALA A 211 6.91 4.17 14.42
CA ALA A 211 8.05 3.93 15.31
C ALA A 211 8.57 2.48 15.19
N ILE A 212 7.68 1.48 15.18
CA ILE A 212 8.06 0.07 15.07
C ILE A 212 8.62 -0.23 13.68
N ILE A 213 7.90 0.16 12.63
CA ILE A 213 8.27 -0.16 11.25
C ILE A 213 9.59 0.52 10.86
N SER A 214 9.79 1.77 11.27
CA SER A 214 11.05 2.47 11.05
C SER A 214 12.21 1.87 11.86
N GLY A 215 11.94 1.40 13.08
CA GLY A 215 12.90 0.67 13.91
C GLY A 215 13.38 -0.63 13.25
N GLU A 216 12.44 -1.44 12.76
CA GLU A 216 12.78 -2.66 12.02
C GLU A 216 13.58 -2.37 10.74
N LEU A 217 13.17 -1.34 9.98
CA LEU A 217 13.86 -0.96 8.77
C LEU A 217 15.32 -0.58 9.05
N LYS A 218 15.58 0.19 10.13
CA LYS A 218 16.94 0.55 10.55
C LYS A 218 17.78 -0.68 10.91
N VAL A 219 17.22 -1.61 11.69
CA VAL A 219 17.92 -2.86 12.05
C VAL A 219 18.30 -3.63 10.79
N ARG A 220 17.37 -3.78 9.84
CA ARG A 220 17.63 -4.49 8.58
C ARG A 220 18.67 -3.79 7.70
N LEU A 221 18.64 -2.46 7.63
CA LEU A 221 19.66 -1.69 6.92
C LEU A 221 21.05 -1.85 7.58
N SER A 222 21.12 -2.06 8.90
CA SER A 222 22.38 -2.30 9.63
C SER A 222 22.90 -3.75 9.55
N GLU A 223 22.07 -4.73 9.15
CA GLU A 223 22.50 -6.11 8.89
C GLU A 223 23.34 -6.24 7.59
N PHE A 224 23.36 -5.21 6.76
CA PHE A 224 24.33 -5.09 5.68
C PHE A 224 25.63 -4.53 6.28
N PRO A 225 26.71 -5.32 6.38
CA PRO A 225 27.92 -4.87 7.04
C PRO A 225 28.41 -3.58 6.40
N GLU A 226 28.76 -2.62 7.25
CA GLU A 226 29.41 -1.35 6.94
C GLU A 226 30.66 -1.59 6.07
N GLY A 227 30.42 -1.63 4.76
CA GLY A 227 31.43 -1.67 3.70
C GLY A 227 30.92 -1.04 2.41
N ALA A 228 29.64 -0.64 2.34
CA ALA A 228 29.05 0.14 1.25
C ALA A 228 28.96 1.65 1.56
N LEU A 229 29.24 2.06 2.81
CA LEU A 229 29.19 3.46 3.25
C LEU A 229 30.47 4.26 2.93
N GLU A 230 31.49 3.66 2.31
CA GLU A 230 32.70 4.38 1.90
C GLU A 230 32.59 5.13 0.56
N LEU A 231 31.43 5.13 -0.13
CA LEU A 231 31.26 5.81 -1.42
C LEU A 231 30.42 7.10 -1.42
N ILE A 232 30.03 7.62 -0.25
CA ILE A 232 29.33 8.91 -0.13
C ILE A 232 30.16 9.96 0.65
N ALA A 233 31.31 9.58 1.20
CA ALA A 233 32.24 10.52 1.84
C ALA A 233 33.36 11.04 0.92
N THR A 234 33.47 10.57 -0.33
CA THR A 234 34.41 11.10 -1.33
C THR A 234 33.78 11.13 -2.71
N GLY A 235 33.10 12.22 -3.03
CA GLY A 235 32.52 12.53 -4.33
C GLY A 235 31.93 13.93 -4.35
#